data_AF-A0A1P9WTT8-F1
#
_entry.id   AF-A0A1P9WTT8-F1
#
_cell.length_a   1.000
_cell.length_b   1.000
_cell.length_c   1.000
_cell.angle_alpha   90.00
_cell.angle_beta   90.00
_cell.angle_gamma   90.00
#
_symmetry.space_group_name_H-M   'P 1'
#
loop_
_entity.id
_entity.type
_entity.pdbx_description
1 polymer ?
#
loop_
_entity_poly.entity_id
_entity_poly.type
_entity_poly.pdbx_seq_one_letter_code
_entity_poly.pdbx_strand_id
1 'polypeptide(L)'
;MVIEDVKARVTKGSAFSPVQCGKDFLYSQLKKRYTLHTYEGWQTANMRSVLGLAKDPRKLEMNWNVHCVDSYCLCYWQTACTLDNTEVMVIKPLKLYRRQLHVFNYSKGGKRREYGGTRSMGISRGTLVKHPKYGLSYVGGSSNSRVSLHGMDGKRLCQNAKPSDLRIRKQLTYV
;
A
#
# COMPACT_ATOMS: atom_id res chain seq x y z
N MET A 1 3.58 28.27 2.38
CA MET A 1 3.04 26.90 2.51
C MET A 1 1.61 26.89 2.00
N VAL A 2 1.22 25.90 1.19
CA VAL A 2 -0.09 25.88 0.52
C VAL A 2 -0.76 24.53 0.77
N ILE A 3 -2.05 24.56 1.13
CA ILE A 3 -2.82 23.35 1.49
C ILE A 3 -4.27 23.46 0.97
N GLU A 4 -4.83 22.35 0.50
CA GLU A 4 -6.27 22.21 0.29
C GLU A 4 -7.00 22.05 1.64
N ASP A 5 -8.01 22.87 1.90
CA ASP A 5 -8.81 22.82 3.11
C ASP A 5 -9.86 21.70 3.06
N VAL A 6 -10.01 21.00 4.17
CA VAL A 6 -10.99 19.92 4.33
C VAL A 6 -12.05 20.32 5.34
N LYS A 7 -13.31 20.39 4.92
CA LYS A 7 -14.44 20.72 5.80
C LYS A 7 -15.44 19.57 5.83
N ALA A 8 -15.72 19.05 7.03
CA ALA A 8 -16.78 18.07 7.21
C ALA A 8 -18.14 18.77 7.11
N ARG A 9 -19.06 18.18 6.35
CA ARG A 9 -20.44 18.68 6.30
C ARG A 9 -21.21 18.13 7.50
N VAL A 10 -21.81 19.02 8.28
CA VAL A 10 -22.70 18.67 9.38
C VAL A 10 -24.13 18.65 8.86
N THR A 11 -24.78 17.50 8.89
CA THR A 11 -26.17 17.36 8.42
C THR A 11 -27.18 17.35 9.56
N LYS A 12 -26.84 16.88 10.77
CA LYS A 12 -27.65 16.99 12.00
C LYS A 12 -26.77 16.98 13.26
N GLY A 13 -27.09 17.81 14.26
CA GLY A 13 -26.42 17.86 15.57
C GLY A 13 -25.04 18.55 15.57
N SER A 14 -24.35 18.53 16.71
CA SER A 14 -22.95 18.96 16.83
C SER A 14 -22.03 17.85 16.30
N ALA A 15 -21.28 18.13 15.24
CA ALA A 15 -20.35 17.17 14.65
C ALA A 15 -18.94 17.39 15.16
N PHE A 16 -18.39 16.37 15.83
CA PHE A 16 -16.96 16.21 16.01
C PHE A 16 -16.38 15.51 14.77
N SER A 17 -15.39 16.13 14.12
CA SER A 17 -14.65 15.52 13.01
C SER A 17 -13.18 15.38 13.39
N PRO A 18 -12.68 14.15 13.63
CA PRO A 18 -11.27 13.91 13.91
C PRO A 18 -10.35 14.51 12.83
N VAL A 19 -10.80 14.54 11.58
CA VAL A 19 -10.06 15.12 10.46
C VAL A 19 -9.93 16.64 10.60
N GLN A 20 -11.00 17.34 11.02
CA GLN A 20 -10.92 18.78 11.25
C GLN A 20 -10.08 19.11 12.49
N CYS A 21 -10.23 18.37 13.59
CA CYS A 21 -9.35 18.58 14.76
C CYS A 21 -7.87 18.37 14.40
N GLY A 22 -7.56 17.33 13.62
CA GLY A 22 -6.22 17.07 13.12
C GLY A 22 -5.69 18.17 12.19
N LYS A 23 -6.50 18.66 11.25
CA LYS A 23 -6.09 19.74 10.34
C LYS A 23 -5.87 21.05 11.09
N ASP A 24 -6.71 21.38 12.06
CA ASP A 24 -6.63 22.64 12.81
C ASP A 24 -5.34 22.67 13.63
N PHE A 25 -4.99 21.53 14.25
CA PHE A 25 -3.69 21.35 14.88
C PHE A 25 -2.55 21.53 13.87
N LEU A 26 -2.60 20.86 12.70
CA LEU A 26 -1.59 21.00 11.65
C LEU A 26 -1.42 22.47 11.22
N TYR A 27 -2.52 23.18 10.96
CA TYR A 27 -2.52 24.59 10.55
C TYR A 27 -1.91 25.46 11.64
N SER A 28 -2.22 25.20 12.91
CA SER A 28 -1.60 25.91 14.04
C SER A 28 -0.07 25.73 14.06
N GLN A 29 0.45 24.54 13.74
CA GLN A 29 1.90 24.31 13.71
C GLN A 29 2.57 24.95 12.49
N LEU A 30 1.92 24.93 11.33
CA LEU A 30 2.45 25.53 10.11
C LEU A 30 2.52 27.05 10.19
N LYS A 31 1.47 27.69 10.72
CA LYS A 31 1.41 29.15 10.89
C LYS A 31 2.51 29.71 11.79
N LYS A 32 3.09 28.90 12.69
CA LYS A 32 4.23 29.31 13.53
C LYS A 32 5.52 29.55 12.73
N ARG A 33 5.65 28.97 11.54
CA ARG A 33 6.89 29.01 10.74
C ARG A 33 6.70 29.53 9.32
N TYR A 34 5.48 29.47 8.79
CA TYR A 34 5.21 29.77 7.39
C TYR A 34 3.90 30.54 7.24
N THR A 35 3.84 31.41 6.23
CA THR A 35 2.58 31.93 5.72
C THR A 35 1.79 30.77 5.09
N LEU A 36 0.59 30.52 5.61
CA LEU A 36 -0.29 29.44 5.17
C LEU A 36 -1.38 29.98 4.24
N HIS A 37 -1.39 29.49 3.00
CA HIS A 37 -2.47 29.72 2.04
C HIS A 37 -3.35 28.48 1.95
N THR A 38 -4.66 28.65 2.13
CA THR A 38 -5.63 27.56 2.06
C THR A 38 -6.55 27.73 0.86
N TYR A 39 -6.87 26.62 0.20
CA TYR A 39 -7.76 26.59 -0.96
C TYR A 39 -8.89 25.59 -0.74
N GLU A 40 -10.11 25.93 -1.14
CA GLU A 40 -11.25 25.00 -1.10
C GLU A 40 -11.17 23.99 -2.26
N GLY A 41 -11.77 22.81 -2.08
CA GLY A 41 -11.69 21.74 -3.08
C GLY A 41 -12.25 22.10 -4.46
N TRP A 42 -13.22 23.03 -4.55
CA TRP A 42 -13.70 23.53 -5.84
C TRP A 42 -12.67 24.42 -6.54
N GLN A 43 -11.83 25.14 -5.79
CA GLN A 43 -10.75 25.96 -6.35
C GLN A 43 -9.70 25.04 -6.98
N THR A 44 -9.29 23.99 -6.27
CA THR A 44 -8.37 22.98 -6.83
C THR A 44 -8.95 22.29 -8.06
N ALA A 45 -10.27 22.01 -8.06
CA ALA A 45 -10.94 21.44 -9.24
C ALA A 45 -10.91 22.41 -10.45
N ASN A 46 -11.08 23.71 -10.22
CA ASN A 46 -10.96 24.72 -11.28
C ASN A 46 -9.51 24.83 -11.78
N MET A 47 -8.52 24.85 -10.89
CA MET A 47 -7.10 24.86 -11.26
C MET A 47 -6.75 23.65 -12.14
N ARG A 48 -7.25 22.46 -11.79
CA ARG A 48 -7.12 21.25 -12.62
C ARG A 48 -7.69 21.45 -14.01
N SER A 49 -8.89 22.02 -14.11
CA SER A 49 -9.55 22.29 -15.39
C SER A 49 -8.74 23.24 -16.26
N VAL A 50 -8.22 24.33 -15.68
CA VAL A 50 -7.38 25.31 -16.38
C VAL A 50 -6.09 24.68 -16.91
N LEU A 51 -5.49 23.78 -16.13
CA LEU A 51 -4.25 23.09 -16.49
C LEU A 51 -4.47 21.89 -17.42
N GLY A 52 -5.71 21.57 -17.79
CA GLY A 52 -6.03 20.39 -18.60
C GLY A 52 -5.74 19.05 -17.89
N LEU A 53 -5.68 19.06 -16.55
CA LEU A 53 -5.35 17.89 -15.74
C LEU A 53 -6.61 17.18 -15.24
N ALA A 54 -6.74 15.89 -15.59
CA ALA A 54 -7.87 15.07 -15.15
C ALA A 54 -7.54 14.33 -13.84
N LYS A 55 -8.48 14.36 -12.89
CA LYS A 55 -8.40 13.54 -11.68
C LYS A 55 -9.05 12.19 -11.94
N ASP A 56 -8.34 11.13 -11.56
CA ASP A 56 -8.86 9.77 -11.68
C ASP A 56 -9.75 9.44 -10.46
N PRO A 57 -11.01 9.03 -10.66
CA PRO A 57 -11.93 8.72 -9.54
C PRO A 57 -11.57 7.42 -8.81
N ARG A 58 -10.71 6.58 -9.37
CA ARG A 58 -10.35 5.26 -8.81
C ARG A 58 -9.33 5.44 -7.68
N LYS A 59 -9.80 5.84 -6.50
CA LYS A 59 -8.98 6.15 -5.30
C LYS A 59 -8.00 5.08 -4.83
N LEU A 60 -8.14 3.83 -5.30
CA LEU A 60 -7.27 2.71 -4.96
C LEU A 60 -6.12 2.53 -5.97
N GLU A 61 -6.21 3.15 -7.13
CA GLU A 61 -5.15 3.13 -8.14
C GLU A 61 -4.00 4.01 -7.66
N MET A 62 -2.79 3.46 -7.70
CA MET A 62 -1.59 4.16 -7.25
C MET A 62 -0.96 4.92 -8.41
N ASN A 63 -1.66 5.93 -8.92
CA ASN A 63 -1.19 6.77 -10.02
C ASN A 63 -1.23 8.26 -9.66
N TRP A 64 -0.53 9.07 -10.45
CA TRP A 64 -0.36 10.50 -10.20
C TRP A 64 -1.68 11.27 -10.22
N ASN A 65 -2.59 10.92 -11.14
CA ASN A 65 -3.90 11.56 -11.27
C ASN A 65 -4.84 11.27 -10.08
N VAL A 66 -4.56 10.25 -9.26
CA VAL A 66 -5.33 9.98 -8.03
C VAL A 66 -4.76 10.75 -6.84
N HIS A 67 -3.43 10.78 -6.70
CA HIS A 67 -2.79 11.16 -5.44
C HIS A 67 -2.00 12.48 -5.47
N CYS A 68 -1.50 12.89 -6.64
CA CYS A 68 -0.52 13.98 -6.74
C CYS A 68 -1.05 15.20 -7.49
N VAL A 69 -2.02 15.01 -8.40
CA VAL A 69 -2.54 16.08 -9.27
C VAL A 69 -2.99 17.33 -8.50
N ASP A 70 -3.72 17.16 -7.39
CA ASP A 70 -4.24 18.29 -6.61
C ASP A 70 -3.10 19.08 -5.95
N SER A 71 -2.08 18.39 -5.40
CA SER A 71 -0.90 19.03 -4.83
C SER A 71 -0.07 19.76 -5.88
N TYR A 72 0.06 19.19 -7.09
CA TYR A 72 0.73 19.84 -8.20
C TYR A 72 0.00 21.13 -8.61
N CYS A 73 -1.33 21.10 -8.75
CA CYS A 73 -2.11 22.30 -9.09
C CYS A 73 -1.92 23.43 -8.09
N LEU A 74 -1.91 23.12 -6.79
CA LEU A 74 -1.64 24.10 -5.73
C LEU A 74 -0.21 24.67 -5.82
N CYS A 75 0.77 23.83 -6.12
CA CYS A 75 2.16 24.26 -6.29
C CYS A 75 2.33 25.15 -7.52
N TYR A 76 1.76 24.72 -8.66
CA TYR A 76 1.75 25.47 -9.91
C TYR A 76 1.17 26.86 -9.72
N TRP A 77 0.03 26.97 -9.04
CA TRP A 77 -0.65 28.26 -8.85
C TRP A 77 0.18 29.28 -8.05
N GLN A 78 1.18 28.80 -7.33
CA GLN A 78 2.00 29.59 -6.40
C GLN A 78 3.39 29.87 -6.93
N THR A 79 3.87 29.04 -7.85
CA THR A 79 5.27 29.07 -8.31
C THR A 79 5.40 29.11 -9.83
N ALA A 80 4.32 28.84 -10.58
CA ALA A 80 4.33 28.63 -12.02
C ALA A 80 5.36 27.58 -12.48
N CYS A 81 5.59 26.55 -11.65
CA CYS A 81 6.51 25.46 -11.97
C CYS A 81 6.00 24.60 -13.14
N THR A 82 6.90 23.86 -13.80
CA THR A 82 6.54 22.95 -14.89
C THR A 82 6.40 21.51 -14.40
N LEU A 83 5.50 20.74 -15.00
CA LEU A 83 5.35 19.32 -14.71
C LEU A 83 6.48 18.54 -15.39
N ASP A 84 7.38 18.00 -14.58
CA ASP A 84 8.57 17.28 -15.03
C ASP A 84 8.41 15.75 -14.90
N ASN A 85 7.71 15.29 -13.86
CA ASN A 85 7.56 13.86 -13.57
C ASN A 85 6.16 13.52 -13.05
N THR A 86 5.55 12.47 -13.63
CA THR A 86 4.28 11.90 -13.20
C THR A 86 4.40 10.45 -12.73
N GLU A 87 5.61 9.91 -12.62
CA GLU A 87 5.83 8.57 -12.11
C GLU A 87 5.55 8.51 -10.60
N VAL A 88 4.76 7.51 -10.19
CA VAL A 88 4.49 7.24 -8.78
C VAL A 88 5.18 5.93 -8.40
N MET A 89 6.22 6.05 -7.58
CA MET A 89 6.89 4.88 -7.01
C MET A 89 6.20 4.45 -5.73
N VAL A 90 5.72 3.20 -5.71
CA VAL A 90 5.09 2.61 -4.52
C VAL A 90 6.01 1.57 -3.91
N ILE A 91 6.45 1.83 -2.68
CA ILE A 91 7.15 0.85 -1.87
C ILE A 91 6.13 0.17 -0.96
N LYS A 92 5.80 -1.09 -1.28
CA LYS A 92 4.85 -1.88 -0.52
C LYS A 92 5.55 -3.06 0.16
N PRO A 93 5.41 -3.24 1.48
CA PRO A 93 5.88 -4.44 2.15
C PRO A 93 5.22 -5.68 1.58
N LEU A 94 6.01 -6.76 1.44
CA LEU A 94 5.45 -8.05 1.03
C LEU A 94 4.47 -8.56 2.09
N LYS A 95 3.21 -8.81 1.69
CA LYS A 95 2.19 -9.34 2.60
C LYS A 95 2.39 -10.85 2.77
N LEU A 96 3.03 -11.24 3.87
CA LEU A 96 3.15 -12.64 4.27
C LEU A 96 1.90 -13.06 5.08
N TYR A 97 1.25 -14.13 4.65
CA TYR A 97 0.12 -14.70 5.40
C TYR A 97 0.60 -15.29 6.74
N ARG A 98 0.09 -14.73 7.84
CA ARG A 98 0.35 -15.22 9.21
C ARG A 98 -0.62 -16.36 9.56
N ARG A 99 -0.33 -17.09 10.64
CA ARG A 99 -1.19 -18.17 11.17
C ARG A 99 -2.58 -17.62 11.51
N GLN A 100 -3.62 -18.37 11.17
CA GLN A 100 -5.02 -18.00 11.41
C GLN A 100 -5.53 -18.57 12.74
N LEU A 101 -6.36 -17.78 13.44
CA LEU A 101 -6.91 -18.14 14.76
C LEU A 101 -7.64 -19.49 14.76
N HIS A 102 -8.50 -19.73 13.75
CA HIS A 102 -9.30 -20.95 13.67
C HIS A 102 -8.48 -22.23 13.50
N VAL A 103 -7.23 -22.13 13.02
CA VAL A 103 -6.36 -23.30 12.91
C VAL A 103 -5.63 -23.60 14.24
N PHE A 104 -5.69 -22.68 15.21
CA PHE A 104 -5.27 -22.98 16.59
C PHE A 104 -6.30 -23.81 17.35
N ASN A 105 -7.56 -23.83 16.90
CA ASN A 105 -8.58 -24.68 17.49
C ASN A 105 -8.40 -26.14 17.05
N TYR A 106 -8.81 -27.07 17.91
CA TYR A 106 -8.77 -28.49 17.60
C TYR A 106 -9.73 -28.82 16.46
N SER A 107 -9.27 -29.66 15.53
CA SER A 107 -10.15 -30.27 14.54
C SER A 107 -10.89 -31.47 15.14
N LYS A 108 -11.90 -31.99 14.43
CA LYS A 108 -12.62 -33.21 14.84
C LYS A 108 -11.59 -34.33 15.08
N GLY A 109 -11.54 -34.86 16.31
CA GLY A 109 -10.51 -35.81 16.74
C GLY A 109 -9.41 -35.24 17.63
N GLY A 110 -9.55 -33.99 18.14
CA GLY A 110 -8.69 -33.44 19.19
C GLY A 110 -7.27 -33.07 18.77
N LYS A 111 -6.96 -33.15 17.46
CA LYS A 111 -5.66 -32.75 16.92
C LYS A 111 -5.75 -31.38 16.25
N ARG A 112 -4.77 -30.51 16.49
CA ARG A 112 -4.61 -29.25 15.77
C ARG A 112 -4.07 -29.54 14.37
N ARG A 113 -4.56 -28.82 13.37
CA ARG A 113 -4.03 -28.96 12.01
C ARG A 113 -2.69 -28.23 11.91
N GLU A 114 -1.72 -28.86 11.26
CA GLU A 114 -0.50 -28.18 10.87
C GLU A 114 -0.81 -27.16 9.78
N TYR A 115 -0.71 -25.88 10.12
CA TYR A 115 -0.95 -24.80 9.17
C TYR A 115 -0.08 -23.60 9.49
N GLY A 116 0.37 -22.89 8.46
CA GLY A 116 1.07 -21.62 8.68
C GLY A 116 2.45 -21.75 9.33
N GLY A 117 3.18 -22.85 9.12
CA GLY A 117 4.58 -22.97 9.58
C GLY A 117 5.48 -21.85 9.04
N THR A 118 6.52 -21.49 9.77
CA THR A 118 7.50 -20.45 9.36
C THR A 118 8.44 -20.94 8.26
N ARG A 119 8.62 -22.26 8.16
CA ARG A 119 9.43 -22.91 7.13
C ARG A 119 8.55 -23.74 6.20
N SER A 120 9.01 -23.97 4.98
CA SER A 120 8.39 -24.84 4.00
C SER A 120 9.50 -25.61 3.30
N MET A 121 9.53 -26.93 3.55
CA MET A 121 10.64 -27.79 3.12
C MET A 121 12.02 -27.27 3.53
N GLY A 122 12.15 -26.79 4.77
CA GLY A 122 13.40 -26.23 5.29
C GLY A 122 13.68 -24.76 4.90
N ILE A 123 12.91 -24.15 3.99
CA ILE A 123 13.13 -22.77 3.55
C ILE A 123 12.16 -21.83 4.30
N SER A 124 12.64 -20.72 4.84
CA SER A 124 11.79 -19.72 5.50
C SER A 124 10.75 -19.16 4.51
N ARG A 125 9.48 -19.07 4.91
CA ARG A 125 8.44 -18.43 4.10
C ARG A 125 8.78 -16.96 3.86
N GLY A 126 8.46 -16.45 2.69
CA GLY A 126 8.89 -15.12 2.23
C GLY A 126 10.33 -15.05 1.72
N THR A 127 11.10 -16.15 1.78
CA THR A 127 12.41 -16.22 1.13
C THR A 127 12.28 -16.02 -0.36
N LEU A 128 13.13 -15.14 -0.90
CA LEU A 128 13.20 -14.84 -2.32
C LEU A 128 13.98 -15.93 -3.07
N VAL A 129 13.37 -16.48 -4.11
CA VAL A 129 13.92 -17.57 -4.93
C VAL A 129 13.76 -17.28 -6.42
N LYS A 130 14.63 -17.87 -7.26
CA LYS A 130 14.47 -17.90 -8.71
C LYS A 130 14.11 -19.32 -9.13
N HIS A 131 12.98 -19.47 -9.83
CA HIS A 131 12.52 -20.74 -10.40
C HIS A 131 12.64 -20.69 -11.94
N PRO A 132 13.07 -21.77 -12.62
CA PRO A 132 13.27 -21.78 -14.07
C PRO A 132 12.02 -21.35 -14.86
N LYS A 133 10.84 -21.83 -14.46
CA LYS A 133 9.56 -21.52 -15.13
C LYS A 133 8.89 -20.21 -14.69
N TYR A 134 9.03 -19.85 -13.41
CA TYR A 134 8.23 -18.77 -12.80
C TYR A 134 9.05 -17.51 -12.52
N GLY A 135 10.35 -17.53 -12.82
CA GLY A 135 11.24 -16.42 -12.59
C GLY A 135 11.41 -16.10 -11.11
N LEU A 136 11.45 -14.81 -10.79
CA LEU A 136 11.66 -14.32 -9.43
C LEU A 136 10.35 -14.42 -8.62
N SER A 137 10.38 -15.19 -7.54
CA SER A 137 9.21 -15.50 -6.72
C SER A 137 9.62 -15.65 -5.26
N TYR A 138 8.66 -15.70 -4.34
CA TYR A 138 8.93 -15.99 -2.94
C TYR A 138 8.23 -17.25 -2.45
N VAL A 139 8.84 -17.89 -1.45
CA VAL A 139 8.37 -19.14 -0.86
C VAL A 139 7.12 -18.90 -0.02
N GLY A 140 6.04 -19.61 -0.36
CA GLY A 140 4.80 -19.67 0.40
C GLY A 140 4.74 -20.90 1.29
N GLY A 141 3.59 -21.58 1.26
CA GLY A 141 3.39 -22.85 1.97
C GLY A 141 4.11 -24.04 1.35
N SER A 142 3.90 -25.21 1.95
CA SER A 142 4.28 -26.50 1.37
C SER A 142 3.16 -27.51 1.58
N SER A 143 3.08 -28.48 0.67
CA SER A 143 2.15 -29.60 0.72
C SER A 143 2.72 -30.73 -0.12
N ASN A 144 2.54 -31.99 0.29
CA ASN A 144 2.99 -33.18 -0.46
C ASN A 144 4.45 -33.10 -0.92
N SER A 145 5.35 -32.65 -0.04
CA SER A 145 6.78 -32.46 -0.32
C SER A 145 7.09 -31.45 -1.45
N ARG A 146 6.14 -30.58 -1.77
CA ARG A 146 6.28 -29.49 -2.74
C ARG A 146 6.13 -28.13 -2.09
N VAL A 147 6.71 -27.13 -2.73
CA VAL A 147 6.72 -25.74 -2.28
C VAL A 147 5.75 -24.92 -3.14
N SER A 148 4.97 -24.09 -2.46
CA SER A 148 4.14 -23.07 -3.09
C SER A 148 4.98 -21.83 -3.38
N LEU A 149 4.87 -21.28 -4.59
CA LEU A 149 5.55 -20.05 -4.99
C LEU A 149 4.53 -18.96 -5.24
N HIS A 150 4.91 -17.73 -4.89
CA HIS A 150 4.10 -16.53 -5.09
C HIS A 150 4.89 -15.48 -5.88
N GLY A 151 4.19 -14.73 -6.73
CA GLY A 151 4.73 -13.60 -7.46
C GLY A 151 4.87 -12.38 -6.56
N MET A 152 5.59 -11.35 -7.02
CA MET A 152 5.78 -10.11 -6.26
C MET A 152 4.48 -9.33 -6.00
N ASP A 153 3.46 -9.58 -6.80
CA ASP A 153 2.09 -9.09 -6.63
C ASP A 153 1.34 -9.80 -5.49
N GLY A 154 1.91 -10.85 -4.92
CA GLY A 154 1.34 -11.68 -3.86
C GLY A 154 0.49 -12.85 -4.34
N LYS A 155 0.22 -12.95 -5.65
CA LYS A 155 -0.60 -14.03 -6.21
C LYS A 155 0.19 -15.33 -6.22
N ARG A 156 -0.50 -16.45 -5.98
CA ARG A 156 0.10 -17.78 -6.00
C ARG A 156 0.35 -18.21 -7.45
N LEU A 157 1.61 -18.52 -7.76
CA LEU A 157 2.03 -18.97 -9.10
C LEU A 157 1.90 -20.48 -9.24
N CYS A 158 2.28 -21.24 -8.22
CA CYS A 158 2.16 -22.70 -8.20
C CYS A 158 2.16 -23.27 -6.78
N GLN A 159 1.82 -24.55 -6.65
CA GLN A 159 1.84 -25.30 -5.38
C GLN A 159 2.74 -26.55 -5.42
N ASN A 160 3.31 -26.87 -6.58
CA ASN A 160 3.98 -28.14 -6.85
C ASN A 160 5.47 -27.99 -7.18
N ALA A 161 6.10 -26.86 -6.85
CA ALA A 161 7.52 -26.63 -7.12
C ALA A 161 8.39 -27.61 -6.32
N LYS A 162 9.41 -28.19 -6.96
CA LYS A 162 10.38 -29.03 -6.26
C LYS A 162 11.38 -28.12 -5.54
N PRO A 163 11.76 -28.43 -4.29
CA PRO A 163 12.82 -27.69 -3.60
C PRO A 163 14.15 -27.62 -4.38
N SER A 164 14.47 -28.67 -5.17
CA SER A 164 15.65 -28.74 -6.03
C SER A 164 15.70 -27.65 -7.10
N ASP A 165 14.53 -27.17 -7.54
CA ASP A 165 14.41 -26.22 -8.65
C ASP A 165 14.49 -24.77 -8.14
N LEU A 166 14.61 -24.58 -6.82
CA LEU A 166 14.61 -23.27 -6.17
C LEU A 166 16.03 -22.78 -5.91
N ARG A 167 16.47 -21.78 -6.68
CA ARG A 167 17.70 -21.06 -6.38
C ARG A 167 17.41 -19.92 -5.41
N ILE A 168 17.90 -20.03 -4.17
CA ILE A 168 17.76 -18.99 -3.15
C ILE A 168 18.51 -17.72 -3.58
N ARG A 169 17.84 -16.56 -3.47
CA ARG A 169 18.41 -15.24 -3.74
C ARG A 169 18.61 -14.42 -2.48
N LYS A 170 17.58 -14.37 -1.63
CA LYS A 170 17.63 -13.69 -0.34
C LYS A 170 16.79 -14.46 0.66
N GLN A 171 17.45 -15.05 1.65
CA GLN A 171 16.76 -15.72 2.73
C GLN A 171 16.09 -14.69 3.64
N LEU A 172 14.83 -14.96 4.00
CA LEU A 172 14.18 -14.16 5.02
C LEU A 172 14.59 -14.70 6.40
N THR A 173 15.34 -13.88 7.14
CA THR A 173 15.68 -14.12 8.54
C THR A 173 14.65 -13.39 9.39
N TYR A 174 13.97 -14.11 10.27
CA TYR A 174 13.14 -13.49 11.30
C TYR A 174 14.09 -13.12 12.43
N VAL A 175 14.36 -11.83 12.58
CA VAL A 175 14.97 -11.24 13.78
C VAL A 175 13.86 -11.01 14.80
#